data_AF-A0A3N4RAB1-F1
#
_entry.id   AF-A0A3N4RAB1-F1
#
_cell.length_a   1.000
_cell.length_b   1.000
_cell.length_c   1.000
_cell.angle_alpha   90.00
_cell.angle_beta   90.00
_cell.angle_gamma   90.00
#
_symmetry.space_group_name_H-M   'P 1'
#
loop_
_entity.id
_entity.type
_entity.pdbx_description
1 polymer ?
#
loop_
_entity_poly.entity_id
_entity_poly.type
_entity_poly.pdbx_seq_one_letter_code
_entity_poly.pdbx_strand_id
1 'polypeptide(L)'
;MVRTAPSAADVGLIEYARSHGVEVSARQLERWRGRPDPLLMPNPRGRPGRPGGSTSSTDLAVGELVVWLGRRQRQGSRRDHLVLGAFGEGLPVPEASVRSAFARTVLKPAAEMSTTLGPRAQRQDLDDWLADGADRIATDQQHYVVRVPQRMRAIDKALQQMPALADLWDDMAAHDDDSPGEPLDNAGMAYYGALGVLQGTEGISREVMGRFLRARTGITGPNLGARVLETSGPAMPPALQGPPAHLVPGMPQGSVLHHLYSLAQETPMERLRAAWQAAGAVASWALNLCAAVEEQIATGRVGPAIGQWLKGLLYGIGRDYLTIGLVESEPTPSQQASTTLMLLFTASAFDTGLERATDQNVREALEFLVSTPVRPLVTGLADP
;
A
#
# COMPACT_ATOMS: atom_id res chain seq x y z
N MET A 1 -27.38 -21.40 -22.92
CA MET A 1 -28.38 -22.20 -22.18
C MET A 1 -28.01 -22.19 -20.72
N VAL A 2 -28.96 -21.86 -19.83
CA VAL A 2 -28.81 -22.07 -18.39
C VAL A 2 -28.75 -23.58 -18.19
N ARG A 3 -27.74 -24.10 -17.48
CA ARG A 3 -27.54 -25.56 -17.38
C ARG A 3 -28.56 -26.25 -16.47
N THR A 4 -29.24 -25.51 -15.60
CA THR A 4 -30.23 -26.00 -14.63
C THR A 4 -31.29 -24.92 -14.35
N ALA A 5 -32.54 -25.30 -14.10
CA ALA A 5 -33.57 -24.35 -13.65
C ALA A 5 -33.12 -23.65 -12.34
N PRO A 6 -33.41 -22.35 -12.14
CA PRO A 6 -33.02 -21.63 -10.93
C PRO A 6 -33.63 -22.27 -9.68
N SER A 7 -32.84 -22.39 -8.62
CA SER A 7 -33.32 -22.87 -7.32
C SER A 7 -34.26 -21.87 -6.66
N ALA A 8 -35.00 -22.27 -5.61
CA ALA A 8 -35.88 -21.38 -4.87
C ALA A 8 -35.12 -20.16 -4.27
N ALA A 9 -33.90 -20.35 -3.78
CA ALA A 9 -33.05 -19.23 -3.34
C ALA A 9 -32.62 -18.32 -4.50
N ASP A 10 -32.38 -18.87 -5.70
CA ASP A 10 -32.06 -18.04 -6.87
C ASP A 10 -33.25 -17.18 -7.27
N VAL A 11 -34.46 -17.75 -7.23
CA VAL A 11 -35.70 -16.99 -7.45
C VAL A 11 -35.84 -15.88 -6.41
N GLY A 12 -35.63 -16.19 -5.12
CA GLY A 12 -35.67 -15.19 -4.05
C GLY A 12 -34.66 -14.06 -4.23
N LEU A 13 -33.42 -14.36 -4.63
CA LEU A 13 -32.41 -13.33 -4.92
C LEU A 13 -32.77 -12.48 -6.14
N ILE A 14 -33.35 -13.09 -7.18
CA ILE A 14 -33.80 -12.36 -8.38
C ILE A 14 -34.97 -11.43 -8.04
N GLU A 15 -35.93 -11.90 -7.24
CA GLU A 15 -37.06 -11.09 -6.77
C GLU A 15 -36.61 -9.94 -5.86
N TYR A 16 -35.68 -10.20 -4.94
CA TYR A 16 -35.07 -9.18 -4.11
C TYR A 16 -34.32 -8.13 -4.95
N ALA A 17 -33.55 -8.55 -5.95
CA ALA A 17 -32.90 -7.60 -6.85
C ALA A 17 -33.91 -6.74 -7.62
N ARG A 18 -34.99 -7.37 -8.10
CA ARG A 18 -36.07 -6.69 -8.83
C ARG A 18 -36.78 -5.66 -7.97
N SER A 19 -37.06 -5.96 -6.70
CA SER A 19 -37.68 -5.00 -5.77
C SER A 19 -36.80 -3.78 -5.49
N HIS A 20 -35.49 -3.87 -5.76
CA HIS A 20 -34.51 -2.78 -5.67
C HIS A 20 -34.17 -2.14 -7.03
N GLY A 21 -34.99 -2.43 -8.07
CA GLY A 21 -34.85 -1.87 -9.41
C GLY A 21 -33.71 -2.45 -10.24
N VAL A 22 -33.22 -3.64 -9.90
CA VAL A 22 -32.09 -4.30 -10.59
C VAL A 22 -32.54 -5.58 -11.25
N GLU A 23 -32.33 -5.69 -12.56
CA GLU A 23 -32.61 -6.92 -13.29
C GLU A 23 -31.41 -7.88 -13.20
N VAL A 24 -31.66 -9.04 -12.58
CA VAL A 24 -30.69 -10.13 -12.47
C VAL A 24 -31.28 -11.41 -13.04
N SER A 25 -30.53 -12.08 -13.90
CA SER A 25 -30.89 -13.37 -14.48
C SER A 25 -30.25 -14.54 -13.72
N ALA A 26 -30.88 -15.71 -13.78
CA ALA A 26 -30.30 -16.96 -13.24
C ALA A 26 -28.89 -17.25 -13.81
N ARG A 27 -28.65 -16.90 -15.08
CA ARG A 27 -27.34 -17.05 -15.73
C ARG A 27 -26.27 -16.13 -15.12
N GLN A 28 -26.65 -14.92 -14.71
CA GLN A 28 -25.74 -14.01 -14.00
C GLN A 28 -25.37 -14.58 -12.62
N LEU A 29 -26.34 -15.08 -11.86
CA LEU A 29 -26.07 -15.75 -10.58
C LEU A 29 -25.13 -16.95 -10.74
N GLU A 30 -25.36 -17.80 -11.75
CA GLU A 30 -24.47 -18.94 -12.06
C GLU A 30 -23.04 -18.47 -12.38
N ARG A 31 -22.90 -17.40 -13.18
CA ARG A 31 -21.59 -16.81 -13.52
C ARG A 31 -20.88 -16.22 -12.29
N TRP A 32 -21.62 -15.57 -11.38
CA TRP A 32 -21.08 -15.02 -10.15
C TRP A 32 -20.65 -16.10 -9.16
N ARG A 33 -21.33 -17.25 -9.13
CA ARG A 33 -20.88 -18.43 -8.35
C ARG A 33 -19.78 -19.24 -9.05
N GLY A 34 -19.48 -18.94 -10.31
CA GLY A 34 -18.47 -19.65 -11.09
C GLY A 34 -17.07 -19.58 -10.47
N ARG A 35 -16.36 -20.70 -10.50
CA ARG A 35 -14.95 -20.86 -10.08
C ARG A 35 -13.98 -20.22 -11.11
N PRO A 36 -12.72 -19.90 -10.74
CA PRO A 36 -12.06 -20.17 -9.45
C PRO A 36 -12.40 -19.19 -8.32
N ASP A 37 -12.75 -17.94 -8.63
CA ASP A 37 -12.97 -16.88 -7.62
C ASP A 37 -14.45 -16.46 -7.55
N PRO A 38 -15.31 -17.17 -6.81
CA PRO A 38 -16.74 -16.85 -6.74
C PRO A 38 -17.01 -15.46 -6.16
N LEU A 39 -17.82 -14.65 -6.85
CA LEU A 39 -18.36 -13.39 -6.32
C LEU A 39 -19.53 -13.60 -5.35
N LEU A 40 -20.18 -14.75 -5.43
CA LEU A 40 -21.30 -15.14 -4.57
C LEU A 40 -21.01 -16.47 -3.89
N MET A 41 -21.41 -16.58 -2.63
CA MET A 41 -21.41 -17.85 -1.92
C MET A 41 -22.33 -18.88 -2.61
N PRO A 42 -21.99 -20.18 -2.54
CA PRO A 42 -22.93 -21.23 -2.90
C PRO A 42 -24.19 -21.14 -2.03
N ASN A 43 -25.35 -21.48 -2.59
CA ASN A 43 -26.58 -21.53 -1.80
C ASN A 43 -26.40 -22.55 -0.65
N PRO A 44 -26.75 -22.19 0.60
CA PRO A 44 -26.68 -23.12 1.71
C PRO A 44 -27.54 -24.34 1.41
N ARG A 45 -26.95 -25.53 1.52
CA ARG A 45 -27.64 -26.80 1.29
C ARG A 45 -28.08 -27.37 2.63
N GLY A 46 -29.34 -27.15 2.99
CA GLY A 46 -29.97 -27.96 4.03
C GLY A 46 -30.35 -29.33 3.45
N ARG A 47 -30.06 -30.43 4.19
CA ARG A 47 -30.79 -31.69 4.01
C ARG A 47 -32.05 -31.60 4.89
N PRO A 48 -33.24 -31.43 4.31
CA PRO A 48 -34.46 -31.60 5.07
C PRO A 48 -34.58 -33.08 5.43
N GLY A 49 -35.01 -33.37 6.66
CA GLY A 49 -35.55 -34.69 6.98
C GLY A 49 -36.64 -35.05 5.97
N ARG A 50 -36.67 -36.31 5.53
CA ARG A 50 -37.62 -36.83 4.53
C ARG A 50 -39.08 -36.63 5.00
N PRO A 51 -40.07 -36.33 4.12
CA PRO A 51 -40.02 -36.07 2.69
C PRO A 51 -40.46 -34.62 2.35
N GLY A 52 -39.52 -33.72 2.08
CA GLY A 52 -39.84 -32.35 1.65
C GLY A 52 -38.58 -31.68 1.10
N GLY A 53 -38.69 -30.91 0.03
CA GLY A 53 -37.57 -30.40 -0.79
C GLY A 53 -36.53 -29.55 -0.05
N SER A 54 -35.37 -29.37 -0.69
CA SER A 54 -34.27 -28.53 -0.19
C SER A 54 -34.77 -27.11 0.12
N THR A 55 -34.73 -26.72 1.39
CA THR A 55 -35.01 -25.36 1.82
C THR A 55 -33.71 -24.56 1.71
N SER A 56 -33.65 -23.68 0.72
CA SER A 56 -32.59 -22.68 0.59
C SER A 56 -33.19 -21.33 1.02
N SER A 57 -32.77 -20.79 2.17
CA SER A 57 -33.18 -19.46 2.61
C SER A 57 -32.33 -18.39 1.95
N THR A 58 -32.95 -17.22 1.72
CA THR A 58 -32.27 -16.05 1.16
C THR A 58 -31.77 -15.20 2.32
N ASP A 59 -30.45 -15.11 2.48
CA ASP A 59 -29.81 -14.17 3.41
C ASP A 59 -29.88 -12.75 2.82
N LEU A 60 -30.37 -11.79 3.61
CA LEU A 60 -30.50 -10.39 3.20
C LEU A 60 -29.15 -9.81 2.75
N ALA A 61 -28.06 -10.15 3.45
CA ALA A 61 -26.72 -9.65 3.10
C ALA A 61 -26.27 -10.15 1.71
N VAL A 62 -26.67 -11.38 1.34
CA VAL A 62 -26.40 -11.93 0.00
C VAL A 62 -27.29 -11.25 -1.06
N GLY A 63 -28.52 -10.90 -0.71
CA GLY A 63 -29.40 -10.07 -1.54
C GLY A 63 -28.79 -8.70 -1.84
N GLU A 64 -28.24 -8.03 -0.84
CA GLU A 64 -27.54 -6.75 -1.00
C GLU A 64 -26.33 -6.86 -1.92
N LEU A 65 -25.52 -7.92 -1.78
CA LEU A 65 -24.41 -8.20 -2.69
C LEU A 65 -24.87 -8.43 -4.13
N VAL A 66 -25.99 -9.14 -4.33
CA VAL A 66 -26.60 -9.33 -5.66
C VAL A 66 -27.04 -8.00 -6.27
N VAL A 67 -27.69 -7.14 -5.49
CA VAL A 67 -28.10 -5.79 -5.93
C VAL A 67 -26.86 -4.96 -6.30
N TRP A 68 -25.84 -4.98 -5.45
CA TRP A 68 -24.59 -4.27 -5.67
C TRP A 68 -23.90 -4.73 -6.96
N LEU A 69 -23.80 -6.05 -7.16
CA LEU A 69 -23.20 -6.65 -8.36
C LEU A 69 -24.01 -6.31 -9.61
N GLY A 70 -25.33 -6.36 -9.55
CA GLY A 70 -26.18 -6.01 -10.68
C GLY A 70 -26.09 -4.54 -11.09
N ARG A 71 -25.81 -3.63 -10.15
CA ARG A 71 -25.58 -2.20 -10.43
C ARG A 71 -24.19 -1.91 -11.00
N ARG A 72 -23.16 -2.65 -10.57
CA ARG A 72 -21.75 -2.33 -10.86
C ARG A 72 -21.09 -3.22 -11.89
N GLN A 73 -21.57 -4.44 -12.09
CA GLN A 73 -21.01 -5.30 -13.13
C GLN A 73 -21.40 -4.76 -14.51
N ARG A 74 -20.39 -4.39 -15.30
CA ARG A 74 -20.52 -4.03 -16.71
C ARG A 74 -19.75 -5.04 -17.57
N GLN A 75 -20.00 -5.01 -18.87
CA GLN A 75 -19.17 -5.76 -19.82
C GLN A 75 -17.71 -5.29 -19.69
N GLY A 76 -16.78 -6.23 -19.56
CA GLY A 76 -15.35 -5.94 -19.38
C GLY A 76 -14.92 -5.62 -17.94
N SER A 77 -15.84 -5.57 -16.96
CA SER A 77 -15.46 -5.38 -15.56
C SER A 77 -14.52 -6.50 -15.09
N ARG A 78 -13.37 -6.11 -14.53
CA ARG A 78 -12.43 -7.06 -13.92
C ARG A 78 -13.03 -7.63 -12.65
N ARG A 79 -13.00 -8.95 -12.52
CA ARG A 79 -13.61 -9.67 -11.40
C ARG A 79 -13.02 -9.25 -10.05
N ASP A 80 -11.71 -9.04 -10.00
CA ASP A 80 -10.98 -8.59 -8.80
C ASP A 80 -11.45 -7.23 -8.31
N HIS A 81 -11.75 -6.32 -9.24
CA HIS A 81 -12.25 -4.99 -8.89
C HIS A 81 -13.65 -5.08 -8.26
N LEU A 82 -14.48 -6.02 -8.73
CA LEU A 82 -15.80 -6.27 -8.13
C LEU A 82 -15.66 -6.90 -6.74
N VAL A 83 -14.75 -7.86 -6.56
CA VAL A 83 -14.46 -8.46 -5.24
C VAL A 83 -14.01 -7.39 -4.26
N LEU A 84 -12.98 -6.62 -4.61
CA LEU A 84 -12.38 -5.62 -3.73
C LEU A 84 -13.36 -4.49 -3.42
N GLY A 85 -14.11 -4.02 -4.43
CA GLY A 85 -15.15 -3.01 -4.24
C GLY A 85 -16.26 -3.47 -3.29
N ALA A 86 -16.76 -4.71 -3.46
CA ALA A 86 -17.79 -5.24 -2.57
C ALA A 86 -17.26 -5.52 -1.15
N PHE A 87 -16.01 -5.99 -1.03
CA PHE A 87 -15.34 -6.16 0.25
C PHE A 87 -15.20 -4.83 1.02
N GLY A 88 -14.82 -3.76 0.32
CA GLY A 88 -14.72 -2.42 0.89
C GLY A 88 -16.05 -1.86 1.39
N GLU A 89 -17.15 -2.24 0.77
CA GLU A 89 -18.52 -1.86 1.16
C GLU A 89 -19.08 -2.78 2.27
N GLY A 90 -18.28 -3.69 2.80
CA GLY A 90 -18.69 -4.60 3.88
C GLY A 90 -19.61 -5.74 3.44
N LEU A 91 -19.76 -5.99 2.13
CA LEU A 91 -20.64 -7.02 1.59
C LEU A 91 -20.03 -8.43 1.76
N PRO A 92 -20.87 -9.48 1.86
CA PRO A 92 -20.43 -10.85 2.16
C PRO A 92 -19.83 -11.58 0.95
N VAL A 93 -18.69 -11.08 0.46
CA VAL A 93 -17.91 -11.73 -0.59
C VAL A 93 -17.15 -12.92 0.01
N PRO A 94 -17.03 -14.07 -0.68
CA PRO A 94 -16.24 -15.19 -0.18
C PRO A 94 -14.79 -14.78 0.14
N GLU A 95 -14.34 -15.07 1.36
CA GLU A 95 -13.00 -14.70 1.84
C GLU A 95 -11.88 -15.16 0.90
N ALA A 96 -11.97 -16.39 0.38
CA ALA A 96 -11.00 -16.91 -0.57
C ALA A 96 -10.88 -16.03 -1.84
N SER A 97 -11.98 -15.42 -2.29
CA SER A 97 -11.95 -14.52 -3.44
C SER A 97 -11.33 -13.17 -3.09
N VAL A 98 -11.59 -12.66 -1.88
CA VAL A 98 -10.95 -11.45 -1.35
C VAL A 98 -9.44 -11.63 -1.29
N ARG A 99 -8.97 -12.72 -0.64
CA ARG A 99 -7.54 -13.04 -0.55
C ARG A 99 -6.89 -13.23 -1.91
N SER A 100 -7.56 -13.92 -2.83
CA SER A 100 -7.12 -14.11 -4.22
C SER A 100 -6.99 -12.77 -4.96
N ALA A 101 -7.94 -11.85 -4.78
CA ALA A 101 -7.90 -10.52 -5.41
C ALA A 101 -6.74 -9.67 -4.89
N PHE A 102 -6.50 -9.62 -3.57
CA PHE A 102 -5.32 -8.96 -2.99
C PHE A 102 -4.01 -9.64 -3.42
N ALA A 103 -3.95 -10.96 -3.42
CA ALA A 103 -2.77 -11.69 -3.86
C ALA A 103 -2.41 -11.38 -5.31
N ARG A 104 -3.40 -11.20 -6.20
CA ARG A 104 -3.17 -10.83 -7.59
C ARG A 104 -2.54 -9.44 -7.77
N THR A 105 -2.73 -8.51 -6.83
CA THR A 105 -2.04 -7.21 -6.89
C THR A 105 -0.55 -7.31 -6.59
N VAL A 106 -0.10 -8.43 -6.00
CA VAL A 106 1.31 -8.75 -5.79
C VAL A 106 1.87 -9.59 -6.94
N LEU A 107 1.13 -10.65 -7.32
CA LEU A 107 1.57 -11.61 -8.34
C LEU A 107 1.68 -11.00 -9.74
N LYS A 108 0.80 -10.06 -10.11
CA LYS A 108 0.85 -9.45 -11.45
C LYS A 108 2.10 -8.58 -11.64
N PRO A 109 2.42 -7.62 -10.75
CA PRO A 109 3.69 -6.90 -10.83
C PRO A 109 4.91 -7.82 -10.74
N ALA A 110 4.87 -8.87 -9.91
CA ALA A 110 5.95 -9.85 -9.84
C ALA A 110 6.21 -10.55 -11.18
N ALA A 111 5.14 -10.96 -11.87
CA ALA A 111 5.24 -11.58 -13.19
C ALA A 111 5.71 -10.60 -14.26
N GLU A 112 5.24 -9.35 -14.22
CA GLU A 112 5.69 -8.28 -15.12
C GLU A 112 7.18 -7.99 -14.92
N MET A 113 7.62 -7.81 -13.68
CA MET A 113 9.04 -7.63 -13.34
C MET A 113 9.89 -8.82 -13.81
N SER A 114 9.46 -10.05 -13.57
CA SER A 114 10.15 -11.26 -14.04
C SER A 114 10.27 -11.28 -15.58
N THR A 115 9.21 -10.85 -16.28
CA THR A 115 9.22 -10.75 -17.75
C THR A 115 10.21 -9.69 -18.23
N THR A 116 10.28 -8.52 -17.59
CA THR A 116 11.18 -7.43 -17.96
C THR A 116 12.64 -7.74 -17.63
N LEU A 117 12.92 -8.35 -16.48
CA LEU A 117 14.26 -8.80 -16.11
C LEU A 117 14.73 -9.96 -17.00
N GLY A 118 13.81 -10.77 -17.53
CA GLY A 118 14.13 -11.92 -18.39
C GLY A 118 14.76 -13.08 -17.61
N PRO A 119 15.00 -14.23 -18.25
CA PRO A 119 15.61 -15.37 -17.57
C PRO A 119 17.06 -15.07 -17.21
N ARG A 120 17.43 -15.32 -15.94
CA ARG A 120 18.83 -15.30 -15.52
C ARG A 120 19.57 -16.51 -16.11
N ALA A 121 20.68 -16.28 -16.81
CA ALA A 121 21.50 -17.38 -17.30
C ALA A 121 22.18 -18.13 -16.14
N GLN A 122 22.39 -19.43 -16.28
CA GLN A 122 22.82 -20.33 -15.20
C GLN A 122 24.17 -19.96 -14.54
N ARG A 123 25.00 -19.16 -15.21
CA ARG A 123 26.30 -18.67 -14.72
C ARG A 123 26.40 -17.15 -14.60
N GLN A 124 25.32 -16.42 -14.89
CA GLN A 124 25.32 -14.96 -14.79
C GLN A 124 25.25 -14.58 -13.31
N ASP A 125 26.07 -13.62 -12.91
CA ASP A 125 25.99 -13.05 -11.58
C ASP A 125 24.63 -12.38 -11.35
N LEU A 126 24.16 -12.32 -10.10
CA LEU A 126 22.88 -11.71 -9.80
C LEU A 126 22.90 -10.21 -10.09
N ASP A 127 24.00 -9.55 -9.75
CA ASP A 127 24.16 -8.10 -9.87
C ASP A 127 24.24 -7.71 -11.34
N ASP A 128 25.00 -8.45 -12.15
CA ASP A 128 25.06 -8.24 -13.60
C ASP A 128 23.69 -8.43 -14.25
N TRP A 129 22.96 -9.48 -13.88
CA TRP A 129 21.61 -9.75 -14.41
C TRP A 129 20.61 -8.66 -14.03
N LEU A 130 20.67 -8.17 -12.80
CA LEU A 130 19.83 -7.09 -12.33
C LEU A 130 20.19 -5.76 -12.97
N ALA A 131 21.48 -5.46 -13.17
CA ALA A 131 21.93 -4.24 -13.83
C ALA A 131 21.40 -4.18 -15.28
N ASP A 132 21.60 -5.26 -16.05
CA ASP A 132 21.07 -5.39 -17.41
C ASP A 132 19.54 -5.22 -17.46
N GLY A 133 18.84 -5.78 -16.47
CA GLY A 133 17.38 -5.67 -16.36
C GLY A 133 16.92 -4.27 -15.93
N ALA A 134 17.65 -3.61 -15.04
CA ALA A 134 17.35 -2.28 -14.53
C ALA A 134 17.48 -1.23 -15.64
N ASP A 135 18.49 -1.34 -16.50
CA ASP A 135 18.64 -0.46 -17.67
C ASP A 135 17.46 -0.61 -18.65
N ARG A 136 16.98 -1.84 -18.87
CA ARG A 136 15.75 -2.08 -19.65
C ARG A 136 14.53 -1.45 -18.99
N ILE A 137 14.35 -1.66 -17.68
CA ILE A 137 13.25 -1.05 -16.92
C ILE A 137 13.32 0.47 -17.04
N ALA A 138 14.48 1.08 -16.81
CA ALA A 138 14.66 2.52 -16.88
C ALA A 138 14.38 3.09 -18.28
N THR A 139 14.69 2.34 -19.33
CA THR A 139 14.43 2.70 -20.73
C THR A 139 12.95 2.55 -21.11
N ASP A 140 12.32 1.43 -20.74
CA ASP A 140 10.92 1.15 -21.04
C ASP A 140 9.96 2.00 -20.19
N GLN A 141 10.39 2.33 -18.96
CA GLN A 141 9.63 3.09 -17.98
C GLN A 141 10.11 4.54 -17.83
N GLN A 142 10.62 5.16 -18.90
CA GLN A 142 11.04 6.58 -18.91
C GLN A 142 9.99 7.58 -18.34
N HIS A 143 8.73 7.15 -18.21
CA HIS A 143 7.63 7.92 -17.63
C HIS A 143 7.24 7.55 -16.19
N TYR A 144 7.72 6.44 -15.63
CA TYR A 144 7.21 5.85 -14.38
C TYR A 144 8.15 5.98 -13.16
N VAL A 145 9.40 6.39 -13.35
CA VAL A 145 10.33 6.50 -12.21
C VAL A 145 10.00 7.74 -11.37
N VAL A 146 9.70 7.46 -10.09
CA VAL A 146 9.36 8.34 -8.96
C VAL A 146 9.51 9.84 -9.25
N ARG A 147 8.50 10.42 -9.91
CA ARG A 147 8.41 11.87 -10.04
C ARG A 147 7.76 12.40 -8.78
N VAL A 148 8.54 13.14 -7.98
CA VAL A 148 7.97 13.94 -6.90
C VAL A 148 6.93 14.90 -7.50
N PRO A 149 5.65 14.81 -7.09
CA PRO A 149 4.59 15.66 -7.59
C PRO A 149 5.00 17.13 -7.60
N GLN A 150 4.63 17.86 -8.67
CA GLN A 150 5.00 19.27 -8.82
C GLN A 150 4.55 20.11 -7.62
N ARG A 151 3.37 19.81 -7.07
CA ARG A 151 2.83 20.48 -5.88
C ARG A 151 3.70 20.28 -4.66
N MET A 152 4.22 19.06 -4.43
CA MET A 152 5.16 18.79 -3.33
C MET A 152 6.43 19.63 -3.48
N ARG A 153 7.04 19.63 -4.68
CA ARG A 153 8.24 20.44 -4.95
C ARG A 153 8.03 21.94 -4.73
N ALA A 154 6.85 22.45 -5.08
CA ALA A 154 6.50 23.84 -4.85
C ALA A 154 6.38 24.16 -3.35
N ILE A 155 5.74 23.28 -2.58
CA ILE A 155 5.65 23.39 -1.12
C ILE A 155 7.03 23.34 -0.49
N ASP A 156 7.87 22.35 -0.84
CA ASP A 156 9.21 22.22 -0.25
C ASP A 156 10.05 23.47 -0.50
N LYS A 157 10.04 23.99 -1.74
CA LYS A 157 10.74 25.22 -2.10
C LYS A 157 10.24 26.41 -1.28
N ALA A 158 8.93 26.52 -1.07
CA ALA A 158 8.36 27.61 -0.29
C ALA A 158 8.71 27.51 1.20
N LEU A 159 8.74 26.30 1.77
CA LEU A 159 9.18 26.07 3.15
C LEU A 159 10.66 26.39 3.35
N GLN A 160 11.52 26.08 2.38
CA GLN A 160 12.94 26.47 2.39
C GLN A 160 13.16 27.98 2.39
N GLN A 161 12.22 28.73 1.82
CA GLN A 161 12.28 30.19 1.73
C GLN A 161 11.61 30.90 2.91
N MET A 162 11.04 30.14 3.85
CA MET A 162 10.26 30.67 4.96
C MET A 162 11.19 31.12 6.11
N PRO A 163 11.22 32.41 6.49
CA PRO A 163 12.15 32.89 7.52
C PRO A 163 11.97 32.21 8.88
N ALA A 164 10.74 31.84 9.23
CA ALA A 164 10.43 31.14 10.48
C ALA A 164 11.02 29.73 10.58
N LEU A 165 11.55 29.18 9.48
CA LEU A 165 12.20 27.87 9.41
C LEU A 165 13.70 27.97 9.09
N ALA A 166 14.27 29.18 9.03
CA ALA A 166 15.68 29.37 8.65
C ALA A 166 16.63 28.58 9.57
N ASP A 167 16.50 28.74 10.89
CA ASP A 167 17.32 28.03 11.87
C ASP A 167 17.19 26.50 11.75
N LEU A 168 16.00 26.00 11.43
CA LEU A 168 15.78 24.57 11.21
C LEU A 168 16.55 24.09 9.98
N TRP A 169 16.51 24.84 8.88
CA TRP A 169 17.22 24.44 7.65
C TRP A 169 18.73 24.52 7.80
N ASP A 170 19.23 25.53 8.52
CA ASP A 170 20.65 25.66 8.84
C ASP A 170 21.11 24.49 9.73
N ASP A 171 20.32 24.14 10.75
CA ASP A 171 20.58 22.98 11.60
C ASP A 171 20.55 21.67 10.81
N MET A 172 19.54 21.48 9.94
CA MET A 172 19.45 20.31 9.07
C MET A 172 20.64 20.21 8.11
N ALA A 173 21.11 21.33 7.56
CA ALA A 173 22.27 21.38 6.67
C ALA A 173 23.55 21.00 7.42
N ALA A 174 23.79 21.57 8.60
CA ALA A 174 24.95 21.26 9.42
C ALA A 174 25.04 19.76 9.78
N HIS A 175 23.90 19.09 9.93
CA HIS A 175 23.84 17.65 10.23
C HIS A 175 23.95 16.75 8.98
N ASP A 176 23.75 17.29 7.77
CA ASP A 176 23.82 16.56 6.49
C ASP A 176 25.10 16.86 5.65
N ASP A 177 25.94 17.81 6.08
CA ASP A 177 27.08 18.38 5.34
C ASP A 177 28.18 17.35 4.92
N ASP A 178 28.18 16.17 5.55
CA ASP A 178 29.12 15.07 5.32
C ASP A 178 28.47 13.84 4.65
N SER A 179 27.36 13.99 3.92
CA SER A 179 26.75 12.85 3.23
C SER A 179 27.47 12.48 1.91
N PRO A 180 27.96 11.24 1.76
CA PRO A 180 28.62 10.79 0.53
C PRO A 180 27.64 10.33 -0.57
N GLY A 181 26.33 10.26 -0.31
CA GLY A 181 25.39 9.54 -1.15
C GLY A 181 24.78 10.38 -2.27
N GLU A 182 25.32 10.30 -3.49
CA GLU A 182 24.60 10.81 -4.67
C GLU A 182 23.23 10.12 -4.81
N PRO A 183 22.14 10.88 -5.08
CA PRO A 183 20.82 10.30 -5.34
C PRO A 183 20.89 9.24 -6.44
N LEU A 184 20.11 8.18 -6.30
CA LEU A 184 19.97 7.18 -7.36
C LEU A 184 19.31 7.81 -8.58
N ASP A 185 19.85 7.50 -9.76
CA ASP A 185 19.19 7.76 -11.03
C ASP A 185 18.10 6.70 -11.30
N ASN A 186 17.47 6.76 -12.47
CA ASN A 186 16.37 5.86 -12.80
C ASN A 186 16.78 4.39 -12.85
N ALA A 187 17.98 4.11 -13.39
CA ALA A 187 18.52 2.76 -13.46
C ALA A 187 18.85 2.24 -12.05
N GLY A 188 19.50 3.05 -11.22
CA GLY A 188 19.77 2.72 -9.82
C GLY A 188 18.50 2.47 -9.01
N MET A 189 17.45 3.27 -9.19
CA MET A 189 16.14 3.06 -8.55
C MET A 189 15.49 1.74 -8.99
N ALA A 190 15.57 1.41 -10.29
CA ALA A 190 15.05 0.14 -10.81
C ALA A 190 15.85 -1.06 -10.29
N TYR A 191 17.19 -0.96 -10.28
CA TYR A 191 18.11 -1.98 -9.80
C TYR A 191 17.86 -2.29 -8.32
N TYR A 192 17.94 -1.29 -7.45
CA TYR A 192 17.75 -1.49 -6.02
C TYR A 192 16.30 -1.79 -5.64
N GLY A 193 15.34 -1.30 -6.40
CA GLY A 193 13.94 -1.70 -6.29
C GLY A 193 13.76 -3.20 -6.55
N ALA A 194 14.31 -3.72 -7.64
CA ALA A 194 14.27 -5.14 -7.96
C ALA A 194 15.06 -5.99 -6.94
N LEU A 195 16.23 -5.52 -6.52
CA LEU A 195 17.06 -6.19 -5.51
C LEU A 195 16.34 -6.30 -4.17
N GLY A 196 15.73 -5.21 -3.69
CA GLY A 196 14.91 -5.23 -2.47
C GLY A 196 13.67 -6.09 -2.59
N VAL A 197 13.04 -6.10 -3.76
CA VAL A 197 11.90 -6.98 -4.03
C VAL A 197 12.30 -8.46 -3.94
N LEU A 198 13.47 -8.84 -4.45
CA LEU A 198 13.92 -10.23 -4.52
C LEU A 198 14.55 -10.71 -3.21
N GLN A 199 15.36 -9.89 -2.57
CA GLN A 199 16.19 -10.27 -1.42
C GLN A 199 15.78 -9.58 -0.11
N GLY A 200 14.88 -8.60 -0.15
CA GLY A 200 14.47 -7.83 1.03
C GLY A 200 15.67 -7.17 1.70
N THR A 201 15.80 -7.38 3.00
CA THR A 201 16.90 -6.80 3.80
C THR A 201 18.26 -7.40 3.52
N GLU A 202 18.34 -8.54 2.84
CA GLU A 202 19.62 -9.16 2.48
C GLU A 202 20.25 -8.47 1.26
N GLY A 203 19.43 -7.82 0.42
CA GLY A 203 19.89 -7.18 -0.81
C GLY A 203 20.11 -5.67 -0.72
N ILE A 204 19.57 -4.99 0.30
CA ILE A 204 19.68 -3.52 0.42
C ILE A 204 20.51 -3.13 1.63
N SER A 205 21.62 -2.44 1.39
CA SER A 205 22.41 -1.80 2.45
C SER A 205 21.74 -0.52 2.96
N ARG A 206 22.09 -0.08 4.16
CA ARG A 206 21.58 1.19 4.71
C ARG A 206 21.91 2.39 3.83
N GLU A 207 23.13 2.40 3.30
CA GLU A 207 23.61 3.45 2.39
C GLU A 207 22.73 3.55 1.14
N VAL A 208 22.41 2.40 0.54
CA VAL A 208 21.49 2.35 -0.61
C VAL A 208 20.10 2.88 -0.24
N MET A 209 19.58 2.54 0.94
CA MET A 209 18.30 3.07 1.40
C MET A 209 18.36 4.59 1.60
N GLY A 210 19.47 5.12 2.11
CA GLY A 210 19.70 6.57 2.19
C GLY A 210 19.68 7.24 0.81
N ARG A 211 20.42 6.69 -0.15
CA ARG A 211 20.43 7.17 -1.55
C ARG A 211 19.05 7.09 -2.21
N PHE A 212 18.27 6.05 -1.89
CA PHE A 212 16.88 5.90 -2.32
C PHE A 212 15.99 7.02 -1.73
N LEU A 213 16.11 7.30 -0.43
CA LEU A 213 15.39 8.41 0.20
C LEU A 213 15.77 9.76 -0.40
N ARG A 214 17.07 9.99 -0.70
CA ARG A 214 17.52 11.22 -1.38
C ARG A 214 16.85 11.36 -2.73
N ALA A 215 16.86 10.32 -3.56
CA ALA A 215 16.19 10.32 -4.87
C ALA A 215 14.68 10.60 -4.76
N ARG A 216 14.01 10.07 -3.74
CA ARG A 216 12.56 10.23 -3.52
C ARG A 216 12.13 11.57 -2.95
N THR A 217 13.02 12.29 -2.25
CA THR A 217 12.66 13.61 -1.75
C THR A 217 12.57 14.64 -2.87
N GLY A 218 13.39 14.52 -3.92
CA GLY A 218 13.42 15.46 -5.04
C GLY A 218 13.85 16.88 -4.64
N ILE A 219 14.43 17.02 -3.44
CA ILE A 219 14.95 18.26 -2.89
C ILE A 219 16.48 18.19 -3.02
N THR A 220 17.10 19.26 -3.53
CA THR A 220 18.57 19.42 -3.57
C THR A 220 19.14 19.92 -2.24
N GLY A 221 18.47 19.62 -1.13
CA GLY A 221 18.74 20.17 0.20
C GLY A 221 18.89 19.05 1.24
N PRO A 222 19.09 19.41 2.52
CA PRO A 222 19.44 18.44 3.54
C PRO A 222 18.34 17.39 3.75
N ASN A 223 18.76 16.13 3.86
CA ASN A 223 17.88 14.98 4.08
C ASN A 223 18.34 14.19 5.30
N LEU A 224 17.91 14.65 6.48
CA LEU A 224 18.27 14.00 7.75
C LEU A 224 17.84 12.53 7.80
N GLY A 225 16.73 12.16 7.16
CA GLY A 225 16.31 10.76 7.08
C GLY A 225 17.29 9.87 6.35
N ALA A 226 17.74 10.34 5.18
CA ALA A 226 18.78 9.66 4.43
C ALA A 226 20.08 9.62 5.22
N ARG A 227 20.49 10.72 5.86
CA ARG A 227 21.69 10.78 6.70
C ARG A 227 21.67 9.80 7.87
N VAL A 228 20.53 9.69 8.55
CA VAL A 228 20.27 8.74 9.65
C VAL A 228 20.47 7.31 9.16
N LEU A 229 20.07 6.99 7.92
CA LEU A 229 20.32 5.68 7.33
C LEU A 229 21.79 5.51 6.91
N GLU A 230 22.40 6.52 6.28
CA GLU A 230 23.77 6.47 5.77
C GLU A 230 24.83 6.42 6.88
N THR A 231 24.60 7.09 8.00
CA THR A 231 25.57 7.15 9.10
C THR A 231 25.42 6.01 10.08
N SER A 232 26.50 5.25 10.21
CA SER A 232 26.69 4.29 11.29
C SER A 232 27.37 5.01 12.46
N GLY A 233 26.64 5.91 13.14
CA GLY A 233 27.20 6.73 14.22
C GLY A 233 26.51 6.55 15.58
N PRO A 234 27.21 6.77 16.71
CA PRO A 234 26.65 6.74 18.07
C PRO A 234 25.61 7.84 18.35
N ALA A 235 25.39 8.76 17.42
CA ALA A 235 24.38 9.82 17.49
C ALA A 235 22.95 9.37 17.15
N MET A 236 22.78 8.14 16.64
CA MET A 236 21.45 7.56 16.40
C MET A 236 20.76 7.21 17.72
N PRO A 237 19.43 7.36 17.87
CA PRO A 237 18.71 6.76 18.99
C PRO A 237 19.08 5.26 19.13
N PRO A 238 19.37 4.73 20.32
CA PRO A 238 19.84 3.35 20.52
C PRO A 238 18.97 2.28 19.84
N ALA A 239 17.68 2.52 19.68
CA ALA A 239 16.78 1.60 18.96
C ALA A 239 16.98 1.50 17.46
N LEU A 240 17.70 2.44 16.86
CA LEU A 240 18.09 2.43 15.46
C LEU A 240 19.57 2.01 15.28
N GLN A 241 20.28 1.80 16.40
CA GLN A 241 21.65 1.25 16.44
C GLN A 241 21.66 -0.28 16.56
N GLY A 242 20.53 -0.88 16.93
CA GLY A 242 20.39 -2.32 17.21
C GLY A 242 20.53 -3.20 15.97
N PRO A 243 21.29 -4.30 16.04
CA PRO A 243 21.36 -5.26 14.97
C PRO A 243 20.01 -5.92 14.66
N PRO A 244 19.77 -6.22 13.39
CA PRO A 244 20.64 -5.84 12.30
C PRO A 244 20.40 -4.37 11.92
N ALA A 245 21.48 -3.59 11.90
CA ALA A 245 21.45 -2.19 11.49
C ALA A 245 21.02 -2.02 10.01
N HIS A 246 20.93 -3.11 9.24
CA HIS A 246 20.35 -3.15 7.88
C HIS A 246 18.83 -3.40 7.85
N LEU A 247 18.19 -3.74 8.98
CA LEU A 247 16.74 -3.76 9.04
C LEU A 247 16.26 -2.34 9.31
N VAL A 248 15.88 -1.61 8.26
CA VAL A 248 14.79 -0.65 8.43
C VAL A 248 13.70 -1.40 9.19
N PRO A 249 13.27 -0.95 10.39
CA PRO A 249 12.33 -1.70 11.20
C PRO A 249 11.19 -2.24 10.34
N GLY A 250 11.00 -3.57 10.38
CA GLY A 250 9.94 -4.27 9.65
C GLY A 250 10.15 -4.62 8.18
N MET A 251 11.32 -4.36 7.58
CA MET A 251 11.65 -5.00 6.31
C MET A 251 11.87 -6.51 6.50
N PRO A 252 11.33 -7.37 5.61
CA PRO A 252 11.38 -8.82 5.80
C PRO A 252 12.73 -9.38 5.38
N GLN A 253 13.13 -10.48 6.02
CA GLN A 253 14.20 -11.34 5.51
C GLN A 253 13.69 -12.03 4.23
N GLY A 254 14.38 -11.83 3.11
CA GLY A 254 13.96 -12.34 1.81
C GLY A 254 12.91 -11.49 1.09
N SER A 255 12.27 -12.05 0.07
CA SER A 255 11.46 -11.27 -0.88
C SER A 255 10.32 -10.46 -0.26
N VAL A 256 10.30 -9.15 -0.53
CA VAL A 256 9.17 -8.26 -0.16
C VAL A 256 7.88 -8.71 -0.81
N LEU A 257 7.91 -9.21 -2.05
CA LEU A 257 6.71 -9.74 -2.71
C LEU A 257 6.16 -10.97 -1.99
N HIS A 258 7.03 -11.86 -1.51
CA HIS A 258 6.58 -12.99 -0.70
C HIS A 258 5.89 -12.52 0.57
N HIS A 259 6.45 -11.53 1.25
CA HIS A 259 5.86 -10.97 2.46
C HIS A 259 4.52 -10.27 2.19
N LEU A 260 4.41 -9.43 1.14
CA LEU A 260 3.14 -8.81 0.73
C LEU A 260 2.09 -9.87 0.35
N TYR A 261 2.51 -10.96 -0.28
CA TYR A 261 1.63 -12.09 -0.58
C TYR A 261 1.14 -12.77 0.70
N SER A 262 2.02 -13.02 1.68
CA SER A 262 1.63 -13.54 3.00
C SER A 262 0.65 -12.61 3.71
N LEU A 263 0.87 -11.30 3.69
CA LEU A 263 -0.08 -10.33 4.23
C LEU A 263 -1.48 -10.50 3.59
N ALA A 264 -1.57 -10.67 2.27
CA ALA A 264 -2.85 -10.91 1.60
C ALA A 264 -3.52 -12.23 2.04
N GLN A 265 -2.72 -13.28 2.29
CA GLN A 265 -3.22 -14.61 2.66
C GLN A 265 -3.55 -14.78 4.14
N GLU A 266 -2.86 -14.08 5.03
CA GLU A 266 -2.84 -14.39 6.46
C GLU A 266 -3.45 -13.28 7.32
N THR A 267 -3.49 -12.03 6.84
CA THR A 267 -4.07 -10.91 7.60
C THR A 267 -5.54 -11.21 7.94
N PRO A 268 -5.98 -11.00 9.20
CA PRO A 268 -7.39 -11.09 9.57
C PRO A 268 -8.26 -10.16 8.73
N MET A 269 -9.45 -10.62 8.31
CA MET A 269 -10.34 -9.86 7.40
C MET A 269 -10.69 -8.47 7.92
N GLU A 270 -10.90 -8.32 9.24
CA GLU A 270 -11.19 -7.01 9.85
C GLU A 270 -10.00 -6.05 9.75
N ARG A 271 -8.77 -6.52 10.00
CA ARG A 271 -7.55 -5.71 9.85
C ARG A 271 -7.29 -5.37 8.38
N LEU A 272 -7.55 -6.30 7.47
CA LEU A 272 -7.46 -6.05 6.02
C LEU A 272 -8.48 -5.00 5.56
N ARG A 273 -9.70 -5.01 6.13
CA ARG A 273 -10.74 -4.01 5.85
C ARG A 273 -10.36 -2.64 6.41
N ALA A 274 -9.85 -2.58 7.64
CA ALA A 274 -9.36 -1.33 8.23
C ALA A 274 -8.26 -0.71 7.36
N ALA A 275 -7.30 -1.52 6.91
CA ALA A 275 -6.24 -1.08 6.01
C ALA A 275 -6.77 -0.65 4.64
N TRP A 276 -7.80 -1.32 4.11
CA TRP A 276 -8.48 -0.93 2.89
C TRP A 276 -9.12 0.46 3.00
N GLN A 277 -9.80 0.75 4.12
CA GLN A 277 -10.38 2.07 4.37
C GLN A 277 -9.29 3.14 4.51
N ALA A 278 -8.23 2.85 5.26
CA ALA A 278 -7.08 3.74 5.38
C ALA A 278 -6.45 4.05 4.01
N ALA A 279 -6.29 3.04 3.16
CA ALA A 279 -5.81 3.20 1.78
C ALA A 279 -6.73 4.10 0.95
N GLY A 280 -8.05 3.96 1.10
CA GLY A 280 -9.03 4.82 0.41
C GLY A 280 -8.99 6.28 0.86
N ALA A 281 -8.53 6.54 2.09
CA ALA A 281 -8.40 7.89 2.64
C ALA A 281 -7.09 8.60 2.26
N VAL A 282 -6.08 7.88 1.73
CA VAL A 282 -4.74 8.43 1.43
C VAL A 282 -4.80 9.64 0.50
N ALA A 283 -5.59 9.57 -0.59
CA ALA A 283 -5.72 10.67 -1.54
C ALA A 283 -6.30 11.94 -0.90
N SER A 284 -7.40 11.79 -0.15
CA SER A 284 -8.04 12.90 0.56
C SER A 284 -7.12 13.50 1.62
N TRP A 285 -6.43 12.66 2.39
CA TRP A 285 -5.42 13.09 3.36
C TRP A 285 -4.29 13.90 2.69
N ALA A 286 -3.74 13.41 1.59
CA ALA A 286 -2.63 14.08 0.92
C ALA A 286 -3.03 15.45 0.35
N LEU A 287 -4.21 15.56 -0.25
CA LEU A 287 -4.76 16.82 -0.75
C LEU A 287 -5.02 17.82 0.39
N ASN A 288 -5.61 17.37 1.49
CA ASN A 288 -5.90 18.20 2.66
C ASN A 288 -4.62 18.69 3.34
N LEU A 289 -3.61 17.82 3.47
CA LEU A 289 -2.31 18.20 4.03
C LEU A 289 -1.62 19.24 3.15
N CYS A 290 -1.62 19.08 1.83
CA CYS A 290 -1.06 20.09 0.92
C CYS A 290 -1.76 21.44 1.09
N ALA A 291 -3.10 21.46 1.09
CA ALA A 291 -3.88 22.70 1.25
C ALA A 291 -3.59 23.40 2.59
N ALA A 292 -3.53 22.64 3.68
CA ALA A 292 -3.23 23.20 5.01
C ALA A 292 -1.80 23.73 5.13
N VAL A 293 -0.82 23.07 4.49
CA VAL A 293 0.57 23.57 4.43
C VAL A 293 0.65 24.86 3.61
N GLU A 294 -0.02 24.91 2.46
CA GLU A 294 -0.07 26.10 1.60
C GLU A 294 -0.69 27.31 2.32
N GLU A 295 -1.76 27.09 3.12
CA GLU A 295 -2.35 28.13 3.96
C GLU A 295 -1.38 28.64 5.05
N GLN A 296 -0.66 27.73 5.70
CA GLN A 296 0.34 28.07 6.71
C GLN A 296 1.52 28.85 6.12
N ILE A 297 1.98 28.46 4.93
CA ILE A 297 2.99 29.20 4.16
C ILE A 297 2.48 30.61 3.83
N ALA A 298 1.25 30.73 3.30
CA ALA A 298 0.66 32.01 2.90
C ALA A 298 0.51 32.99 4.07
N THR A 299 0.29 32.47 5.29
CA THR A 299 0.17 33.27 6.51
C THR A 299 1.50 33.46 7.26
N GLY A 300 2.59 32.85 6.80
CA GLY A 300 3.89 32.91 7.46
C GLY A 300 3.93 32.21 8.82
N ARG A 301 2.97 31.33 9.14
CA ARG A 301 2.85 30.67 10.45
C ARG A 301 3.28 29.23 10.38
N VAL A 302 4.20 28.82 11.25
CA VAL A 302 4.54 27.41 11.44
C VAL A 302 3.46 26.78 12.31
N GLY A 303 2.73 25.80 11.76
CA GLY A 303 1.65 25.11 12.46
C GLY A 303 1.71 23.59 12.29
N PRO A 304 0.65 22.87 12.73
CA PRO A 304 0.65 21.40 12.74
C PRO A 304 0.82 20.76 11.35
N ALA A 305 0.27 21.36 10.29
CA ALA A 305 0.39 20.86 8.92
C ALA A 305 1.83 20.93 8.41
N ILE A 306 2.52 22.07 8.60
CA ILE A 306 3.96 22.18 8.32
C ILE A 306 4.75 21.17 9.16
N GLY A 307 4.45 21.02 10.45
CA GLY A 307 5.08 20.00 11.29
C GLY A 307 4.91 18.59 10.74
N GLN A 308 3.71 18.21 10.31
CA GLN A 308 3.43 16.93 9.67
C GLN A 308 4.16 16.76 8.33
N TRP A 309 4.25 17.82 7.53
CA TRP A 309 5.01 17.82 6.28
C TRP A 309 6.50 17.54 6.51
N LEU A 310 7.09 18.25 7.46
CA LEU A 310 8.50 18.11 7.83
C LEU A 310 8.80 16.71 8.37
N LYS A 311 7.90 16.10 9.17
CA LYS A 311 8.04 14.69 9.57
C LYS A 311 8.13 13.74 8.38
N GLY A 312 7.37 14.01 7.31
CA GLY A 312 7.44 13.24 6.07
C GLY A 312 8.81 13.32 5.39
N LEU A 313 9.51 14.46 5.50
CA LEU A 313 10.88 14.64 4.99
C LEU A 313 11.90 13.81 5.79
N LEU A 314 11.69 13.64 7.09
CA LEU A 314 12.65 12.99 7.98
C LEU A 314 12.72 11.46 7.81
N TYR A 315 11.69 10.78 7.31
CA TYR A 315 11.69 9.30 7.29
C TYR A 315 11.13 8.66 6.00
N GLY A 316 10.78 9.46 4.99
CA GLY A 316 10.44 9.00 3.64
C GLY A 316 9.07 8.30 3.50
N ILE A 317 8.67 7.46 4.45
CA ILE A 317 7.43 6.65 4.36
C ILE A 317 6.18 7.53 4.26
N GLY A 318 6.07 8.57 5.10
CA GLY A 318 4.97 9.53 4.99
C GLY A 318 4.96 10.26 3.64
N ARG A 319 6.14 10.45 3.04
CA ARG A 319 6.30 11.11 1.75
C ARG A 319 5.95 10.20 0.57
N ASP A 320 6.15 8.90 0.72
CA ASP A 320 5.66 7.90 -0.23
C ASP A 320 4.13 7.89 -0.27
N TYR A 321 3.45 7.91 0.89
CA TYR A 321 2.00 7.99 0.92
C TYR A 321 1.46 9.32 0.38
N LEU A 322 2.16 10.44 0.61
CA LEU A 322 1.83 11.73 -0.03
C LEU A 322 1.91 11.61 -1.56
N THR A 323 2.98 10.99 -2.06
CA THR A 323 3.17 10.79 -3.50
C THR A 323 2.07 9.92 -4.09
N ILE A 324 1.75 8.79 -3.43
CA ILE A 324 0.65 7.89 -3.82
C ILE A 324 -0.67 8.68 -3.88
N GLY A 325 -1.03 9.40 -2.81
CA GLY A 325 -2.29 10.13 -2.74
C GLY A 325 -2.45 11.25 -3.76
N LEU A 326 -1.34 11.89 -4.17
CA LEU A 326 -1.35 12.95 -5.16
C LEU A 326 -1.32 12.44 -6.61
N VAL A 327 -0.65 11.30 -6.86
CA VAL A 327 -0.60 10.68 -8.20
C VAL A 327 -1.89 9.91 -8.48
N GLU A 328 -2.45 9.26 -7.46
CA GLU A 328 -3.62 8.40 -7.54
C GLU A 328 -4.80 9.01 -6.78
N SER A 329 -5.26 10.18 -7.20
CA SER A 329 -6.36 10.90 -6.53
C SER A 329 -7.68 10.13 -6.57
N GLU A 330 -7.85 9.24 -7.55
CA GLU A 330 -8.99 8.33 -7.72
C GLU A 330 -8.46 6.91 -7.97
N PRO A 331 -7.98 6.21 -6.93
CA PRO A 331 -7.30 4.94 -7.12
C PRO A 331 -8.28 3.88 -7.66
N THR A 332 -7.84 3.11 -8.65
CA THR A 332 -8.55 1.89 -9.02
C THR A 332 -8.53 0.89 -7.86
N PRO A 333 -9.46 -0.08 -7.78
CA PRO A 333 -9.44 -1.08 -6.71
C PRO A 333 -8.11 -1.85 -6.59
N SER A 334 -7.41 -2.08 -7.71
CA SER A 334 -6.10 -2.72 -7.70
C SER A 334 -5.02 -1.83 -7.09
N GLN A 335 -5.06 -0.52 -7.33
CA GLN A 335 -4.13 0.44 -6.73
C GLN A 335 -4.39 0.56 -5.23
N GLN A 336 -5.65 0.74 -4.83
CA GLN A 336 -6.03 0.76 -3.42
C GLN A 336 -5.64 -0.54 -2.69
N ALA A 337 -5.78 -1.71 -3.33
CA ALA A 337 -5.31 -2.98 -2.76
C ALA A 337 -3.78 -3.02 -2.60
N SER A 338 -3.02 -2.49 -3.56
CA SER A 338 -1.56 -2.36 -3.42
C SER A 338 -1.20 -1.44 -2.25
N THR A 339 -1.82 -0.26 -2.15
CA THR A 339 -1.65 0.67 -1.01
C THR A 339 -2.06 0.03 0.32
N THR A 340 -3.13 -0.77 0.33
CA THR A 340 -3.58 -1.52 1.52
C THR A 340 -2.48 -2.45 2.04
N LEU A 341 -1.86 -3.22 1.15
CA LEU A 341 -0.79 -4.14 1.53
C LEU A 341 0.47 -3.38 1.98
N MET A 342 0.79 -2.25 1.36
CA MET A 342 1.90 -1.37 1.78
C MET A 342 1.67 -0.74 3.16
N LEU A 343 0.43 -0.32 3.44
CA LEU A 343 0.04 0.20 4.75
C LEU A 343 0.14 -0.88 5.83
N LEU A 344 -0.35 -2.10 5.54
CA LEU A 344 -0.21 -3.25 6.45
C LEU A 344 1.26 -3.59 6.70
N PHE A 345 2.06 -3.62 5.64
CA PHE A 345 3.50 -3.84 5.72
C PHE A 345 4.17 -2.84 6.67
N THR A 346 3.87 -1.56 6.49
CA THR A 346 4.39 -0.48 7.33
C THR A 346 3.84 -0.55 8.76
N ALA A 347 2.58 -0.92 8.94
CA ALA A 347 1.98 -1.07 10.27
C ALA A 347 2.63 -2.22 11.05
N SER A 348 2.85 -3.38 10.42
CA SER A 348 3.54 -4.53 11.01
C SER A 348 4.97 -4.19 11.41
N ALA A 349 5.64 -3.34 10.64
CA ALA A 349 6.95 -2.80 10.97
C ALA A 349 6.95 -1.99 12.28
N PHE A 350 6.00 -1.06 12.42
CA PHE A 350 5.84 -0.25 13.62
C PHE A 350 5.40 -1.07 14.82
N ASP A 351 4.45 -2.01 14.66
CA ASP A 351 4.04 -2.94 15.72
C ASP A 351 5.27 -3.68 16.29
N THR A 352 6.07 -4.28 15.41
CA THR A 352 7.30 -4.99 15.82
C THR A 352 8.30 -4.06 16.51
N GLY A 353 8.47 -2.84 16.00
CA GLY A 353 9.37 -1.85 16.60
C GLY A 353 8.91 -1.44 18.00
N LEU A 354 7.62 -1.16 18.17
CA LEU A 354 7.02 -0.74 19.44
C LEU A 354 7.02 -1.87 20.48
N GLU A 355 6.83 -3.12 20.07
CA GLU A 355 6.96 -4.29 20.95
C GLU A 355 8.39 -4.48 21.47
N ARG A 356 9.39 -4.13 20.66
CA ARG A 356 10.82 -4.25 21.01
C ARG A 356 11.38 -3.02 21.72
N ALA A 357 10.65 -1.92 21.74
CA ALA A 357 11.06 -0.69 22.38
C ALA A 357 11.07 -0.85 23.91
N THR A 358 12.26 -1.07 24.48
CA THR A 358 12.47 -1.16 25.93
C THR A 358 12.68 0.20 26.61
N ASP A 359 13.01 1.23 25.83
CA ASP A 359 13.23 2.61 26.27
C ASP A 359 12.05 3.51 25.87
N GLN A 360 11.61 4.37 26.79
CA GLN A 360 10.46 5.26 26.57
C GLN A 360 10.73 6.28 25.45
N ASN A 361 11.94 6.82 25.32
CA ASN A 361 12.31 7.77 24.27
C ASN A 361 12.28 7.09 22.89
N VAL A 362 12.68 5.82 22.83
CA VAL A 362 12.59 5.01 21.62
C VAL A 362 11.14 4.83 21.20
N ARG A 363 10.28 4.49 22.18
CA ARG A 363 8.86 4.33 21.92
C ARG A 363 8.25 5.62 21.40
N GLU A 364 8.49 6.74 22.07
CA GLU A 364 8.01 8.06 21.67
C GLU A 364 8.52 8.45 20.27
N ALA A 365 9.78 8.13 19.93
CA ALA A 365 10.31 8.33 18.60
C ALA A 365 9.56 7.49 17.55
N LEU A 366 9.32 6.20 17.80
CA LEU A 366 8.57 5.36 16.87
C LEU A 366 7.14 5.87 16.69
N GLU A 367 6.45 6.23 17.78
CA GLU A 367 5.10 6.80 17.74
C GLU A 367 5.06 8.13 16.96
N PHE A 368 6.08 8.96 17.11
CA PHE A 368 6.24 10.22 16.38
C PHE A 368 6.40 10.00 14.87
N LEU A 369 7.04 8.90 14.46
CA LEU A 369 7.33 8.56 13.07
C LEU A 369 6.16 7.88 12.34
N VAL A 370 5.15 7.39 13.08
CA VAL A 370 3.97 6.79 12.45
C VAL A 370 3.19 7.86 11.67
N SER A 371 3.22 7.74 10.35
CA SER A 371 2.46 8.64 9.46
C SER A 371 0.95 8.48 9.68
N THR A 372 0.20 9.57 9.46
CA THR A 372 -1.27 9.58 9.67
C THR A 372 -2.01 8.45 8.96
N PRO A 373 -1.73 8.09 7.69
CA PRO A 373 -2.42 6.96 7.05
C PRO A 373 -2.17 5.60 7.69
N VAL A 374 -1.04 5.43 8.37
CA VAL A 374 -0.63 4.16 9.00
C VAL A 374 -1.15 4.06 10.44
N ARG A 375 -1.28 5.19 11.12
CA ARG A 375 -1.62 5.27 12.55
C ARG A 375 -2.83 4.43 12.98
N PRO A 376 -3.96 4.39 12.25
CA PRO A 376 -5.13 3.59 12.64
C PRO A 376 -4.88 2.07 12.61
N LEU A 377 -3.77 1.63 12.01
CA LEU A 377 -3.43 0.22 11.82
C LEU A 377 -2.37 -0.28 12.80
N VAL A 378 -1.75 0.62 13.58
CA VAL A 378 -0.71 0.30 14.56
C VAL A 378 -1.37 0.07 15.92
N THR A 379 -1.07 -1.08 16.51
CA THR A 379 -1.68 -1.54 17.75
C THR A 379 -1.29 -0.63 18.91
N GLY A 380 -2.28 -0.20 19.69
CA GLY A 380 -2.04 0.63 20.89
C GLY A 380 -1.82 2.11 20.61
N LEU A 381 -1.90 2.57 19.35
CA LEU A 381 -2.01 3.99 19.03
C LEU A 381 -3.49 4.36 18.89
N ALA A 382 -3.95 5.29 19.73
CA ALA A 382 -5.28 5.85 19.58
C ALA A 382 -5.38 6.72 18.32
N ASP A 383 -6.58 6.76 17.73
CA ASP A 383 -6.92 7.80 16.76
C ASP A 383 -6.77 9.18 17.43
N PRO A 384 -6.10 10.14 16.77
CA PRO A 384 -5.81 11.45 17.34
C PRO A 384 -7.06 12.30 17.62
#